data_AF-A0A3C0EVQ3-F1
#
_entry.id   AF-A0A3C0EVQ3-F1
#
_cell.length_a   1.000
_cell.length_b   1.000
_cell.length_c   1.000
_cell.angle_alpha   90.00
_cell.angle_beta   90.00
_cell.angle_gamma   90.00
#
_symmetry.space_group_name_H-M   'P 1'
#
loop_
_entity.id
_entity.type
_entity.pdbx_description
1 polymer ?
#
loop_
_entity_poly.entity_id
_entity_poly.type
_entity_poly.pdbx_seq_one_letter_code
_entity_poly.pdbx_strand_id
1 'polypeptide(L)'
;MIKKLLWMSLGLLINSAVSAADDIDTIRQKFIGDWELASYYTFPVDGSDREMGYIGRLSYDRFGNMAGLGMPKDLPTLQRESNERLMQGFAYWGPVSWDLER
;
A
#
# COMPACT_ATOMS: atom_id res chain seq x y z
N MET A 1 -50.39 -9.98 50.84
CA MET A 1 -49.66 -10.76 49.81
C MET A 1 -49.92 -10.11 48.46
N ILE A 2 -48.95 -9.33 47.95
CA ILE A 2 -49.08 -8.53 46.72
C ILE A 2 -48.41 -9.24 45.54
N LYS A 3 -48.98 -8.99 44.37
CA LYS A 3 -48.95 -9.74 43.11
C LYS A 3 -47.61 -9.62 42.35
N LYS A 4 -47.39 -10.64 41.51
CA LYS A 4 -46.40 -10.77 40.42
C LYS A 4 -46.01 -9.45 39.74
N LEU A 5 -44.71 -9.25 39.53
CA LEU A 5 -44.21 -8.36 38.47
C LEU A 5 -43.18 -9.09 37.61
N LEU A 6 -43.57 -9.25 36.35
CA LEU A 6 -42.79 -9.59 35.17
C LEU A 6 -41.62 -8.60 35.02
N TRP A 7 -40.41 -9.07 34.70
CA TRP A 7 -39.64 -8.49 33.59
C TRP A 7 -38.46 -9.38 33.19
N MET A 8 -38.73 -10.22 32.19
CA MET A 8 -37.76 -10.77 31.28
C MET A 8 -37.70 -9.82 30.08
N SER A 9 -36.63 -9.03 30.01
CA SER A 9 -36.23 -8.24 28.83
C SER A 9 -34.72 -8.45 28.73
N LEU A 10 -34.25 -9.48 28.01
CA LEU A 10 -34.05 -9.46 26.56
C LEU A 10 -33.52 -8.10 26.07
N GLY A 11 -32.42 -7.65 26.67
CA GLY A 11 -31.51 -6.72 26.02
C GLY A 11 -30.68 -7.50 25.01
N LEU A 12 -31.17 -7.63 23.78
CA LEU A 12 -30.29 -7.80 22.62
C LEU A 12 -29.29 -6.64 22.68
N LEU A 13 -28.07 -6.89 23.14
CA LEU A 13 -26.94 -6.05 22.81
C LEU A 13 -26.73 -6.25 21.32
N ILE A 14 -27.41 -5.41 20.56
CA ILE A 14 -27.17 -5.17 19.15
C ILE A 14 -25.67 -4.87 19.06
N ASN A 15 -24.90 -5.84 18.57
CA ASN A 15 -23.57 -5.59 18.02
C ASN A 15 -23.77 -4.67 16.83
N SER A 16 -23.93 -3.38 17.09
CA SER A 16 -23.67 -2.33 16.13
C SER A 16 -22.16 -2.38 15.89
N ALA A 17 -21.73 -3.32 15.06
CA ALA A 17 -20.55 -3.16 14.25
C ALA A 17 -20.83 -1.93 13.39
N VAL A 18 -20.57 -0.76 13.97
CA VAL A 18 -20.35 0.47 13.21
C VAL A 18 -19.27 0.07 12.22
N SER A 19 -19.69 -0.07 10.96
CA SER A 19 -18.76 -0.17 9.85
C SER A 19 -18.04 1.17 9.84
N ALA A 20 -16.88 1.22 10.47
CA ALA A 20 -16.00 2.37 10.38
C ALA A 20 -15.62 2.46 8.91
N ALA A 21 -16.21 3.42 8.20
CA ALA A 21 -15.55 3.97 7.04
C ALA A 21 -14.14 4.35 7.54
N ASP A 22 -13.12 3.68 7.04
CA ASP A 22 -11.74 3.95 7.43
C ASP A 22 -11.48 5.44 7.12
N ASP A 23 -11.41 6.27 8.16
CA ASP A 23 -11.08 7.68 8.01
C ASP A 23 -9.67 7.81 7.39
N ILE A 24 -9.43 8.87 6.62
CA ILE A 24 -8.19 9.06 5.84
C ILE A 24 -6.94 9.01 6.69
N ASP A 25 -7.04 9.48 7.94
CA ASP A 25 -5.95 9.41 8.91
C ASP A 25 -5.66 7.95 9.34
N THR A 26 -6.70 7.13 9.51
CA THR A 26 -6.55 5.69 9.82
C THR A 26 -5.89 4.95 8.67
N ILE A 27 -6.23 5.28 7.42
CA ILE A 27 -5.60 4.69 6.23
C ILE A 27 -4.14 5.12 6.14
N ARG A 28 -3.84 6.40 6.30
CA ARG A 28 -2.46 6.91 6.28
C ARG A 28 -1.57 6.15 7.27
N GLN A 29 -2.06 5.89 8.48
CA GLN A 29 -1.29 5.13 9.49
C GLN A 29 -0.95 3.71 9.04
N LYS A 30 -1.81 3.04 8.26
CA LYS A 30 -1.56 1.68 7.76
C LYS A 30 -0.38 1.60 6.78
N PHE A 31 -0.02 2.71 6.13
CA PHE A 31 1.03 2.75 5.12
C PHE A 31 2.41 3.11 5.66
N ILE A 32 2.50 3.69 6.86
CA ILE A 32 3.78 4.07 7.47
C ILE A 32 4.67 2.83 7.61
N GLY A 33 5.87 2.88 7.05
CA GLY A 33 6.82 1.78 7.03
C GLY A 33 7.40 1.51 5.66
N ASP A 34 8.07 0.36 5.55
CA ASP A 34 8.79 -0.09 4.37
C ASP A 34 8.04 -1.19 3.63
N TRP A 35 8.00 -1.08 2.30
CA TRP A 35 7.28 -1.98 1.40
C TRP A 35 8.19 -2.42 0.28
N GLU A 36 8.32 -3.73 0.08
CA GLU A 36 9.10 -4.29 -1.00
C GLU A 36 8.26 -4.41 -2.28
N LEU A 37 8.90 -4.14 -3.43
CA LEU A 37 8.29 -4.33 -4.73
C LEU A 37 8.09 -5.83 -4.99
N ALA A 38 6.85 -6.28 -4.96
CA ALA A 38 6.52 -7.68 -5.23
C ALA A 38 6.70 -8.04 -6.71
N SER A 39 6.16 -7.22 -7.61
CA SER A 39 6.30 -7.40 -9.06
C SER A 39 6.03 -6.10 -9.81
N TYR A 40 6.62 -5.95 -10.99
CA TYR A 40 6.41 -4.81 -11.88
C TYR A 40 6.15 -5.30 -13.30
N TYR A 41 4.97 -4.95 -13.81
CA TYR A 41 4.54 -5.28 -15.16
C TYR A 41 4.31 -4.01 -15.99
N THR A 42 4.59 -4.10 -17.28
CA THR A 42 4.13 -3.12 -18.27
C THR A 42 3.15 -3.77 -19.24
N PHE A 43 2.29 -2.96 -19.84
CA PHE A 43 1.26 -3.38 -20.78
C PHE A 43 1.44 -2.58 -22.08
N PRO A 44 2.17 -3.11 -23.09
CA PRO A 44 2.37 -2.44 -24.36
C PRO A 44 1.05 -2.29 -25.15
N VAL A 45 1.11 -1.62 -26.30
CA VAL A 45 -0.07 -1.32 -27.15
C VAL A 45 -0.80 -2.59 -27.60
N ASP A 46 -0.09 -3.72 -27.71
CA ASP A 46 -0.68 -5.01 -28.05
C ASP A 46 -1.47 -5.68 -26.90
N GLY A 47 -1.44 -5.07 -25.70
CA GLY A 47 -2.15 -5.54 -24.52
C GLY A 47 -1.49 -6.72 -23.81
N SER A 48 -0.32 -7.17 -24.25
CA SER A 48 0.43 -8.22 -23.56
C SER A 48 0.93 -7.76 -22.20
N ASP A 49 1.07 -8.68 -21.24
CA ASP A 49 1.77 -8.40 -20.00
C ASP A 49 3.26 -8.71 -20.15
N ARG A 50 4.10 -7.81 -19.67
CA ARG A 50 5.55 -8.02 -19.62
C ARG A 50 6.05 -7.72 -18.22
N GLU A 51 6.52 -8.77 -17.53
CA GLU A 51 7.27 -8.63 -16.28
C GLU A 51 8.60 -7.93 -16.57
N MET A 52 8.92 -6.92 -15.75
CA MET A 52 10.05 -6.02 -16.00
C MET A 52 11.32 -6.41 -15.22
N GLY A 53 11.24 -7.33 -14.27
CA GLY A 53 12.40 -7.86 -13.56
C GLY A 53 12.98 -6.90 -12.52
N TYR A 54 12.18 -6.03 -11.91
CA TYR A 54 12.69 -5.01 -10.98
C TYR A 54 12.75 -5.49 -9.53
N ILE A 55 13.73 -4.97 -8.79
CA ILE A 55 13.76 -4.92 -7.34
C ILE A 55 13.56 -3.47 -6.90
N GLY A 56 12.82 -3.26 -5.81
CA GLY A 56 12.59 -1.91 -5.32
C GLY A 56 11.97 -1.89 -3.93
N ARG A 57 11.95 -0.71 -3.33
CA ARG A 57 11.36 -0.44 -2.03
C ARG A 57 10.68 0.91 -2.02
N LEU A 58 9.53 0.98 -1.37
CA LEU A 58 8.85 2.22 -0.98
C LEU A 58 8.91 2.36 0.53
N SER A 59 9.12 3.58 1.02
CA SER A 59 9.10 3.90 2.45
C SER A 59 8.20 5.10 2.67
N TYR A 60 7.22 4.98 3.55
CA TYR A 60 6.32 6.07 3.92
C TYR A 60 6.61 6.50 5.35
N ASP A 61 6.86 7.78 5.55
CA ASP A 61 7.14 8.33 6.87
C ASP A 61 5.88 8.91 7.54
N ARG A 62 5.99 9.18 8.84
CA ARG A 62 4.92 9.79 9.64
C ARG A 62 4.63 11.25 9.32
N PHE A 63 5.47 11.89 8.50
CA PHE A 63 5.36 13.30 8.12
C PHE A 63 4.69 13.50 6.76
N GLY A 64 4.23 12.41 6.13
CA GLY A 64 3.55 12.47 4.85
C GLY A 64 4.49 12.51 3.65
N ASN A 65 5.73 12.02 3.80
CA ASN A 65 6.63 11.82 2.68
C ASN A 65 6.72 10.34 2.29
N MET A 66 7.06 10.13 1.02
CA MET A 66 7.41 8.82 0.46
C MET A 66 8.79 8.89 -0.18
N ALA A 67 9.59 7.86 0.07
CA ALA A 67 10.80 7.57 -0.69
C ALA A 67 10.59 6.29 -1.50
N GLY A 68 10.97 6.32 -2.77
CA GLY A 68 10.89 5.16 -3.65
C GLY A 68 12.22 4.95 -4.36
N LEU A 69 12.71 3.71 -4.39
CA LEU A 69 13.87 3.35 -5.19
C LEU A 69 13.66 2.00 -5.84
N GLY A 70 14.17 1.83 -7.05
CA GLY A 70 14.16 0.54 -7.72
C GLY A 70 15.04 0.49 -8.95
N MET A 71 15.42 -0.72 -9.34
CA MET A 71 16.27 -0.99 -10.50
C MET A 71 15.97 -2.38 -11.08
N PRO A 72 16.33 -2.63 -12.36
CA PRO A 72 16.34 -3.99 -12.90
C PRO A 72 17.27 -4.90 -12.07
N LYS A 73 16.82 -6.11 -11.75
CA LYS A 73 17.58 -7.11 -10.96
C LYS A 73 18.89 -7.50 -11.63
N ASP A 74 18.91 -7.52 -12.95
CA ASP A 74 20.04 -7.88 -13.80
C ASP A 74 20.95 -6.69 -14.14
N LEU A 75 20.58 -5.45 -13.79
CA LEU A 75 21.38 -4.25 -14.07
C LEU A 75 22.84 -4.38 -13.59
N PRO A 76 23.16 -4.91 -12.40
CA PRO A 76 24.54 -5.12 -11.98
C PRO A 76 25.32 -6.10 -12.85
N THR A 77 24.65 -7.09 -13.46
CA THR A 77 25.26 -8.02 -14.40
C THR A 77 25.51 -7.36 -15.75
N LEU A 78 24.48 -6.70 -16.30
CA LEU A 78 24.58 -5.96 -17.55
C LEU A 78 25.67 -4.88 -17.50
N GLN A 79 25.81 -4.18 -16.38
CA GLN A 79 26.84 -3.15 -16.21
C GLN A 79 28.26 -3.73 -16.23
N ARG A 80 28.47 -4.97 -15.75
CA ARG A 80 29.77 -5.65 -15.81
C ARG A 80 30.17 -6.04 -17.23
N GLU A 81 29.19 -6.28 -18.09
CA GLU A 81 29.37 -6.69 -19.48
C GLU A 81 29.43 -5.50 -20.45
N SER A 82 29.08 -4.30 -19.96
CA SER A 82 29.03 -3.07 -20.73
C SER A 82 30.30 -2.23 -20.53
N ASN A 83 30.78 -1.61 -21.61
CA ASN A 83 31.80 -0.57 -21.56
C ASN A 83 31.21 0.83 -21.34
N GLU A 84 29.89 0.95 -21.29
CA GLU A 84 29.16 2.19 -21.06
C GLU A 84 28.45 2.17 -19.71
N ARG A 85 28.22 3.36 -19.14
CA ARG A 85 27.42 3.52 -17.92
C ARG A 85 25.94 3.32 -18.25
N LEU A 86 25.36 2.23 -17.76
CA LEU A 86 23.93 1.97 -17.82
C LEU A 86 23.22 2.79 -16.74
N MET A 87 22.28 3.64 -17.16
CA MET A 87 21.45 4.44 -16.27
C MET A 87 20.01 3.95 -16.37
N GLN A 88 19.61 3.08 -15.45
CA GLN A 88 18.28 2.51 -15.37
C GLN A 88 17.80 2.49 -13.91
N GLY A 89 16.49 2.38 -13.74
CA GLY A 89 15.85 2.42 -12.42
C GLY A 89 15.08 3.70 -12.19
N PHE A 90 14.62 3.86 -10.95
CA PHE A 90 13.92 5.05 -10.50
C PHE A 90 14.35 5.39 -9.07
N ALA A 91 14.28 6.68 -8.76
CA ALA A 91 14.41 7.19 -7.41
C ALA A 91 13.43 8.35 -7.25
N TYR A 92 12.73 8.39 -6.12
CA TYR A 92 11.80 9.44 -5.75
C TYR A 92 11.95 9.74 -4.27
N TRP A 93 11.81 11.02 -3.93
CA TRP A 93 11.55 11.48 -2.58
C TRP A 93 10.65 12.70 -2.64
N GLY A 94 9.59 12.72 -1.85
CA GLY A 94 8.69 13.86 -1.78
C GLY A 94 7.39 13.57 -1.04
N PRO A 95 6.47 14.53 -1.01
CA PRO A 95 5.19 14.36 -0.33
C PRO A 95 4.34 13.27 -1.00
N VAL A 96 3.43 12.68 -0.23
CA VAL A 96 2.39 11.76 -0.72
C VAL A 96 1.01 12.24 -0.28
N SER A 97 0.04 12.16 -1.19
CA SER A 97 -1.37 12.42 -0.93
C SER A 97 -2.18 11.14 -1.05
N TRP A 98 -3.28 11.07 -0.30
CA TRP A 98 -4.18 9.93 -0.27
C TRP A 98 -5.55 10.41 -0.70
N ASP A 99 -6.18 9.69 -1.60
CA ASP A 99 -7.54 9.98 -2.08
C ASP A 99 -8.43 8.76 -1.85
N LEU A 100 -9.56 8.98 -1.19
CA LEU A 100 -10.57 7.95 -0.92
C LEU A 100 -11.78 8.05 -1.83
N GLU A 101 -11.86 9.13 -2.62
CA GLU A 101 -12.95 9.35 -3.55
C GLU A 101 -12.53 8.84 -4.93
N ARG A 102 -13.34 7.92 -5.47
CA ARG A 102 -13.31 7.52 -6.87
C ARG A 102 -14.73 7.51 -7.41
#